data_AF-A0A0S9DZU5-F1
#
_entry.id   AF-A0A0S9DZU5-F1
#
_cell.length_a   1.000
_cell.length_b   1.000
_cell.length_c   1.000
_cell.angle_alpha   90.00
_cell.angle_beta   90.00
_cell.angle_gamma   90.00
#
_symmetry.space_group_name_H-M   'P 1'
#
loop_
_entity.id
_entity.type
_entity.pdbx_description
1 polymer ?
#
loop_
_entity_poly.entity_id
_entity_poly.type
_entity_poly.pdbx_seq_one_letter_code
_entity_poly.pdbx_strand_id
1 'polypeptide(L)' 'MSSAIIERHGPRRAYILQTDGAERTSRLATVYRMSDGWHAKLSDDHTRDGWSGPYGSPEEALTRLVA' A
#
# COMPACT_ATOMS: atom_id res chain seq x y z
N MET A 1 12.11 -3.04 14.76
CA MET A 1 11.84 -2.01 13.74
C MET A 1 11.13 -2.72 12.60
N SER A 2 9.86 -2.43 12.35
CA SER A 2 9.17 -2.88 11.14
C SER A 2 9.59 -1.98 9.98
N SER A 3 9.92 -2.57 8.84
CA SER A 3 10.18 -1.83 7.60
C SER A 3 9.05 -2.09 6.62
N ALA A 4 8.85 -1.19 5.66
CA ALA A 4 7.86 -1.38 4.62
C ALA A 4 8.45 -1.01 3.26
N ILE A 5 8.11 -1.81 2.24
CA ILE A 5 8.62 -1.69 0.88
C ILE A 5 7.47 -1.67 -0.12
N ILE A 6 7.75 -1.16 -1.33
CA ILE A 6 6.81 -1.16 -2.45
C ILE A 6 7.26 -2.18 -3.48
N GLU A 7 6.37 -3.10 -3.81
CA GLU A 7 6.53 -4.02 -4.95
C GLU A 7 5.61 -3.58 -6.09
N ARG A 8 6.17 -3.20 -7.24
CA ARG A 8 5.37 -2.75 -8.39
C ARG A 8 4.92 -3.94 -9.24
N HIS A 9 3.62 -4.06 -9.47
CA HIS A 9 3.00 -5.06 -10.33
C HIS A 9 2.42 -4.39 -11.58
N GLY A 10 3.32 -3.96 -12.47
CA GLY A 10 2.96 -3.26 -13.70
C GLY A 10 2.64 -1.78 -13.49
N PRO A 11 2.05 -1.12 -14.51
CA PRO A 11 1.93 0.35 -14.53
C PRO A 11 0.81 0.89 -13.62
N ARG A 12 -0.14 0.05 -13.21
CA ARG A 12 -1.36 0.47 -12.51
C ARG A 12 -1.57 -0.18 -11.15
N ARG A 13 -0.61 -0.97 -10.67
CA ARG A 13 -0.75 -1.68 -9.40
C ARG A 13 0.59 -1.80 -8.69
N ALA A 14 0.58 -1.62 -7.38
CA ALA A 14 1.72 -1.86 -6.50
C ALA A 14 1.22 -2.47 -5.18
N TYR A 15 2.07 -3.22 -4.50
CA TYR A 15 1.80 -3.71 -3.15
C TYR A 15 2.71 -2.99 -2.16
N ILE A 16 2.13 -2.64 -1.01
CA ILE A 16 2.89 -2.20 0.14
C ILE A 16 3.04 -3.42 1.04
N LEU A 17 4.28 -3.84 1.24
CA LEU A 17 4.63 -4.99 2.06
C LEU A 17 5.26 -4.49 3.35
N GLN A 18 4.86 -5.06 4.48
CA GLN A 18 5.46 -4.81 5.78
C GLN A 18 6.31 -6.02 6.15
N THR A 19 7.54 -5.77 6.57
CA THR A 19 8.45 -6.78 7.10
C THR A 19 8.56 -6.59 8.60
N ASP A 20 8.18 -7.62 9.36
CA ASP A 20 8.47 -7.67 10.78
C ASP A 20 9.91 -8.16 11.03
N GLY A 21 10.45 -7.90 12.21
CA GLY A 21 11.83 -8.28 12.57
C GLY A 21 12.09 -9.79 12.60
N ALA A 22 11.13 -10.62 12.20
CA ALA A 22 11.23 -12.08 12.09
C ALA A 22 11.24 -12.55 10.62
N GLU A 23 11.59 -11.67 9.68
CA GLU A 23 11.63 -11.91 8.22
C GLU A 23 10.27 -12.25 7.59
N ARG A 24 9.16 -12.12 8.32
CA ARG A 24 7.84 -12.32 7.73
C ARG A 24 7.44 -11.05 6.99
N THR A 25 7.17 -11.23 5.71
CA THR A 25 6.66 -10.18 4.84
C THR A 25 5.17 -10.40 4.64
N SER A 26 4.35 -9.46 5.12
CA SER A 26 2.90 -9.44 4.92
C SER A 26 2.51 -8.27 4.02
N ARG A 27 1.41 -8.41 3.28
CA ARG A 27 0.91 -7.31 2.46
C ARG A 27 0.09 -6.38 3.34
N LEU A 28 0.55 -5.16 3.58
CA LEU A 28 -0.20 -4.13 4.29
C LEU A 28 -1.36 -3.57 3.44
N ALA A 29 -1.07 -3.27 2.17
CA ALA A 29 -2.07 -2.69 1.27
C ALA A 29 -1.78 -3.02 -0.20
N THR A 30 -2.81 -2.94 -1.03
CA THR A 30 -2.70 -2.89 -2.49
C THR A 30 -2.99 -1.48 -2.98
N VAL A 31 -2.08 -0.91 -3.76
CA VAL A 31 -2.22 0.42 -4.36
C VAL A 31 -2.60 0.29 -5.83
N TYR A 32 -3.70 0.93 -6.23
CA TYR A 32 -4.24 0.93 -7.59
C TYR A 32 -4.13 2.31 -8.21
N ARG A 33 -3.69 2.40 -9.47
CA ARG A 33 -3.79 3.63 -10.26
C ARG A 33 -5.19 3.72 -10.86
N MET A 34 -5.96 4.68 -10.38
CA MET A 34 -7.26 5.07 -10.92
C MET A 34 -7.14 6.35 -11.74
N SER A 35 -8.27 6.84 -12.28
CA SER A 35 -8.32 8.01 -13.17
C SER A 35 -7.85 9.31 -12.50
N ASP A 36 -8.06 9.42 -11.19
CA ASP A 36 -7.83 10.59 -10.35
C ASP A 36 -6.58 10.48 -9.46
N GLY A 37 -5.93 9.32 -9.40
CA GLY A 37 -4.72 9.14 -8.61
C GLY A 37 -4.46 7.70 -8.20
N TRP A 38 -3.51 7.52 -7.29
CA TRP A 38 -3.26 6.22 -6.66
C TRP A 38 -4.13 6.07 -5.41
N HIS A 39 -4.75 4.90 -5.25
CA HIS A 39 -5.58 4.60 -4.09
C HIS A 39 -5.09 3.34 -3.43
N ALA A 40 -4.96 3.34 -2.12
CA ALA A 40 -4.54 2.18 -1.36
C ALA A 40 -5.74 1.51 -0.70
N LYS A 41 -5.84 0.18 -0.86
CA LYS A 41 -6.76 -0.68 -0.14
C LYS A 41 -5.99 -1.50 0.88
N LEU A 42 -6.30 -1.38 2.15
CA LEU A 42 -5.72 -2.20 3.23
C LEU A 42 -6.03 -3.69 2.98
N SER A 43 -5.06 -4.56 3.24
CA SER A 43 -5.26 -6.00 3.06
C SER A 43 -6.16 -6.62 4.12
N ASP A 44 -6.06 -6.12 5.36
CA ASP A 44 -6.76 -6.68 6.52
C ASP A 44 -8.14 -6.05 6.76
N ASP A 45 -8.44 -4.94 6.05
CA ASP A 45 -9.75 -4.30 6.08
C ASP A 45 -10.51 -4.56 4.77
N HIS A 46 -11.47 -5.48 4.86
CA HIS A 46 -12.35 -5.83 3.74
C HIS A 46 -13.58 -4.92 3.63
N THR A 47 -13.72 -3.92 4.49
CA THR A 47 -14.80 -2.93 4.41
C THR A 47 -14.52 -1.88 3.34
N ARG A 48 -15.53 -1.05 3.04
CA ARG A 48 -15.38 0.07 2.10
C ARG A 48 -14.42 1.14 2.63
N ASP A 49 -14.31 1.24 3.96
CA ASP A 49 -13.46 2.21 4.65
C ASP A 49 -11.98 1.83 4.62
N GLY A 50 -11.67 0.59 4.19
CA GLY A 50 -10.30 0.15 3.94
C GLY A 50 -9.60 0.82 2.76
N TRP A 51 -10.25 1.78 2.07
CA TRP A 51 -9.67 2.54 0.96
C TRP A 51 -9.22 3.94 1.40
N SER A 52 -8.07 4.38 0.88
CA SER A 52 -7.52 5.70 1.10
C SER A 52 -6.87 6.28 -0.16
N GLY A 53 -6.75 7.60 -0.22
CA GLY A 53 -6.29 8.36 -1.39
C GLY A 53 -7.27 9.46 -1.80
N PRO A 54 -7.10 10.07 -2.99
CA PRO A 54 -6.04 9.81 -3.98
C PRO A 54 -4.65 10.29 -3.51
N TYR A 55 -3.61 9.56 -3.93
CA TYR A 55 -2.19 9.89 -3.76
C TYR A 55 -1.55 10.20 -5.11
N GLY A 56 -0.51 11.02 -5.10
CA GLY A 56 0.33 11.33 -6.26
C GLY A 56 1.14 10.12 -6.74
N SER A 57 1.58 9.26 -5.82
CA SER A 57 2.36 8.06 -6.13
C SER A 57 2.18 6.92 -5.10
N PRO A 58 2.61 5.67 -5.41
CA PRO A 58 2.66 4.60 -4.42
C PRO A 58 3.56 4.89 -3.21
N GLU A 59 4.63 5.68 -3.41
CA GLU A 59 5.56 6.11 -2.36
C GLU A 59 4.91 7.08 -1.37
N GLU A 60 4.05 7.97 -1.86
CA GLU A 60 3.22 8.80 -1.00
C GLU A 60 2.25 7.93 -0.19
N ALA A 61 1.58 6.96 -0.83
CA ALA A 61 0.69 6.03 -0.15
C ALA A 61 1.40 5.24 0.97
N LEU A 62 2.62 4.74 0.69
CA LEU A 62 3.47 4.09 1.70
C LEU A 62 3.70 5.02 2.88
N THR A 63 4.18 6.24 2.62
CA THR A 63 4.50 7.23 3.67
C THR A 63 3.29 7.50 4.56
N ARG A 64 2.08 7.60 3.98
CA ARG A 64 0.84 7.85 4.74
C ARG A 64 0.34 6.65 5.55
N LEU A 65 0.61 5.43 5.09
CA LEU A 65 0.14 4.21 5.75
C LEU A 65 1.06 3.71 6.86
N VAL A 66 2.32 4.17 6.89
CA VAL A 66 3.31 3.75 7.90
C VAL A 66 3.71 4.87 8.87
N ALA A 67 3.19 6.09 8.66
CA ALA A 67 3.32 7.22 9.59
C ALA A 67 2.36 7.07 10.77
#